data_AF-A0A737M4N8-F1
#
_entry.id   AF-A0A737M4N8-F1
#
_cell.length_a   1.000
_cell.length_b   1.000
_cell.length_c   1.000
_cell.angle_alpha   90.00
_cell.angle_beta   90.00
_cell.angle_gamma   90.00
#
_symmetry.space_group_name_H-M   'P 1'
#
loop_
_entity.id
_entity.type
_entity.pdbx_description
1 polymer ?
#
loop_
_entity_poly.entity_id
_entity_poly.type
_entity_poly.pdbx_seq_one_letter_code
_entity_poly.pdbx_strand_id
1 'polypeptide(L)'
;MQVKVLNSKDVRVNYDRTTSIGHDESLVVANDRKVTVEGKQDHKTTKDHVSLTEGNQGLEVKGDLAQKITGALGISVQGDVVLQSDSKISLRVGGSFVVIHSGGVDIKGAKINLNGGGSPGEVILPMRPVILKAAAGSGSMFVAHCPKEEQ
;
A
#
# COMPACT_ATOMS: atom_id res chain seq x y z
N MET A 1 25.21 -10.17 20.17
CA MET A 1 25.49 -8.91 20.89
C MET A 1 24.22 -8.08 20.93
N GLN A 2 23.82 -7.57 22.09
CA GLN A 2 22.68 -6.66 22.22
C GLN A 2 23.19 -5.22 22.23
N VAL A 3 22.66 -4.37 21.36
CA VAL A 3 22.97 -2.93 21.37
C VAL A 3 21.76 -2.21 21.94
N LYS A 4 21.93 -1.58 23.10
CA LYS A 4 20.92 -0.71 23.72
C LYS A 4 21.39 0.74 23.58
N VAL A 5 20.58 1.55 22.91
CA VAL A 5 20.80 3.00 22.82
C VAL A 5 19.67 3.67 23.61
N LEU A 6 20.01 4.65 24.45
CA LEU A 6 19.04 5.31 25.32
C LEU A 6 18.34 6.49 24.62
N ASN A 7 19.10 7.48 24.15
CA ASN A 7 18.55 8.70 23.58
C ASN A 7 18.51 8.67 22.05
N SER A 8 19.67 8.75 21.40
CA SER A 8 19.76 8.91 19.94
C SER A 8 20.75 7.94 19.33
N LYS A 9 20.41 7.43 18.14
CA LYS A 9 21.31 6.64 17.29
C LYS A 9 21.28 7.20 15.87
N ASP A 10 22.38 7.78 15.45
CA ASP A 10 22.60 8.19 14.07
C ASP A 10 23.52 7.18 13.39
N VAL A 11 23.12 6.71 12.20
CA VAL A 11 23.94 5.79 11.40
C VAL A 11 24.13 6.39 10.04
N ARG A 12 25.39 6.69 9.70
CA ARG A 12 25.81 7.08 8.36
C ARG A 12 26.69 5.99 7.77
N VAL A 13 26.35 5.57 6.55
CA VAL A 13 27.15 4.66 5.73
C VAL A 13 27.55 5.45 4.48
N ASN A 14 28.85 5.60 4.22
CA ASN A 14 29.34 6.43 3.12
C ASN A 14 29.27 5.73 1.74
N TYR A 15 29.14 4.40 1.75
CA TYR A 15 29.12 3.58 0.55
C TYR A 15 27.90 2.66 0.63
N ASP A 16 28.12 1.36 0.82
CA ASP A 16 27.06 0.36 0.73
C ASP A 16 26.69 -0.22 2.09
N ARG A 17 25.40 -0.51 2.26
CA ARG A 17 24.88 -1.31 3.37
C ARG A 17 24.15 -2.53 2.81
N THR A 18 24.65 -3.71 3.18
CA THR A 18 23.94 -4.98 2.98
C THR A 18 23.48 -5.52 4.32
N THR A 19 22.27 -6.07 4.40
CA THR A 19 21.76 -6.70 5.62
C THR A 19 21.15 -8.05 5.24
N SER A 20 21.49 -9.10 6.00
CA SER A 20 20.93 -10.44 5.84
C SER A 20 20.37 -10.88 7.18
N ILE A 21 19.10 -11.31 7.18
CA ILE A 21 18.39 -11.80 8.36
C ILE A 21 18.07 -13.27 8.09
N GLY A 22 18.61 -14.17 8.91
CA GLY A 22 18.47 -15.61 8.70
C GLY A 22 17.10 -16.18 9.10
N HIS A 23 16.30 -15.42 9.85
CA HIS A 23 14.98 -15.86 10.33
C HIS A 23 13.95 -14.73 10.18
N ASP A 24 13.76 -13.89 11.21
CA ASP A 24 12.74 -12.84 11.21
C ASP A 24 13.32 -11.45 11.48
N GLU A 25 12.74 -10.45 10.83
CA GLU A 25 12.89 -9.03 11.20
C GLU A 25 11.56 -8.52 11.76
N SER A 26 11.64 -7.78 12.87
CA SER A 26 10.50 -7.09 13.44
C SER A 26 10.89 -5.64 13.68
N LEU A 27 10.14 -4.71 13.09
CA LEU A 27 10.38 -3.28 13.23
C LEU A 27 9.11 -2.61 13.76
N VAL A 28 9.27 -1.87 14.85
CA VAL A 28 8.22 -1.06 15.46
C VAL A 28 8.70 0.38 15.49
N VAL A 29 7.92 1.26 14.86
CA VAL A 29 8.16 2.72 14.89
C VAL A 29 6.96 3.35 15.58
N ALA A 30 7.21 4.03 16.69
CA ALA A 30 6.15 4.57 17.56
C ALA A 30 5.50 5.86 17.04
N ASN A 31 6.24 6.61 16.23
CA ASN A 31 5.80 7.85 15.62
C ASN A 31 5.98 7.71 14.10
N ASP A 32 6.59 8.70 13.44
CA ASP A 32 6.70 8.71 11.99
C ASP A 32 7.88 7.89 11.45
N ARG A 33 7.65 7.24 10.31
CA ARG A 33 8.72 6.71 9.45
C ARG A 33 8.71 7.46 8.12
N LYS A 34 9.85 8.03 7.75
CA LYS A 34 10.08 8.63 6.44
C LYS A 34 11.13 7.81 5.69
N VAL A 35 10.89 7.55 4.42
CA VAL A 35 11.81 6.80 3.55
C VAL A 35 11.93 7.56 2.24
N THR A 36 13.17 7.82 1.83
CA THR A 36 13.49 8.42 0.53
C THR A 36 14.46 7.50 -0.18
N VAL A 37 14.14 7.15 -1.42
CA VAL A 37 15.02 6.38 -2.31
C VAL A 37 15.15 7.20 -3.58
N GLU A 38 16.34 7.76 -3.82
CA GLU A 38 16.61 8.56 -5.02
C GLU A 38 16.76 7.69 -6.28
N GLY A 39 17.22 6.45 -6.07
CA GLY A 39 17.37 5.45 -7.13
C GLY A 39 16.16 4.54 -7.27
N LYS A 40 16.41 3.35 -7.83
CA LYS A 40 15.41 2.30 -8.02
C LYS A 40 15.13 1.57 -6.70
N GLN A 41 13.85 1.28 -6.43
CA GLN A 41 13.44 0.39 -5.36
C GLN A 41 12.84 -0.90 -5.95
N ASP A 42 13.56 -2.02 -5.79
CA ASP A 42 13.03 -3.35 -6.08
C ASP A 42 12.54 -4.00 -4.78
N HIS A 43 11.34 -4.59 -4.80
CA HIS A 43 10.77 -5.30 -3.66
C HIS A 43 10.20 -6.64 -4.10
N LYS A 44 10.61 -7.73 -3.45
CA LYS A 44 10.12 -9.08 -3.73
C LYS A 44 9.67 -9.74 -2.44
N THR A 45 8.41 -10.16 -2.42
CA THR A 45 7.83 -11.00 -1.36
C THR A 45 7.48 -12.35 -2.00
N THR A 46 7.94 -13.46 -1.41
CA THR A 46 7.71 -14.81 -1.96
C THR A 46 6.43 -15.45 -1.44
N LYS A 47 5.95 -14.99 -0.29
CA LYS A 47 4.68 -15.38 0.31
C LYS A 47 3.75 -14.16 0.34
N ASP A 48 2.88 -14.06 1.34
CA ASP A 48 1.88 -13.02 1.44
C ASP A 48 2.48 -11.65 1.79
N HIS A 49 1.95 -10.60 1.16
CA HIS A 49 2.18 -9.20 1.53
C HIS A 49 0.85 -8.60 1.99
N VAL A 50 0.77 -8.27 3.28
CA VAL A 50 -0.44 -7.73 3.91
C VAL A 50 -0.14 -6.35 4.47
N SER A 51 -0.93 -5.36 4.06
CA SER A 51 -0.83 -3.97 4.53
C SER A 51 -2.16 -3.52 5.13
N LEU A 52 -2.12 -2.90 6.30
CA LEU A 52 -3.26 -2.24 6.93
C LEU A 52 -2.90 -0.79 7.18
N THR A 53 -3.72 0.11 6.63
CA THR A 53 -3.64 1.56 6.87
C THR A 53 -4.93 1.95 7.59
N GLU A 54 -4.86 2.36 8.85
CA GLU A 54 -6.04 2.81 9.61
C GLU A 54 -6.46 4.24 9.23
N GLY A 55 -5.50 5.04 8.76
CA GLY A 55 -5.75 6.36 8.17
C GLY A 55 -5.89 6.31 6.65
N ASN A 56 -5.43 7.38 5.99
CA ASN A 56 -5.50 7.50 4.53
C ASN A 56 -4.29 6.85 3.85
N GLN A 57 -4.51 6.23 2.70
CA GLN A 57 -3.46 5.75 1.80
C GLN A 57 -3.51 6.54 0.48
N GLY A 58 -2.42 7.20 0.13
CA GLY A 58 -2.25 7.90 -1.14
C GLY A 58 -1.17 7.25 -2.00
N LEU A 59 -1.34 7.31 -3.33
CA LEU A 59 -0.36 6.86 -4.31
C LEU A 59 -0.34 7.84 -5.48
N GLU A 60 0.83 8.45 -5.73
CA GLU A 60 1.08 9.27 -6.91
C GLU A 60 2.20 8.61 -7.73
N VAL A 61 1.93 8.37 -9.01
CA VAL A 61 2.92 7.81 -9.95
C VAL A 61 3.00 8.76 -11.14
N LYS A 62 4.17 9.37 -11.34
CA LYS A 62 4.41 10.30 -12.46
C LYS A 62 4.59 9.58 -13.81
N GLY A 63 4.97 8.31 -13.78
CA GLY A 63 5.02 7.43 -14.94
C GLY A 63 3.85 6.45 -14.96
N ASP A 64 4.09 5.26 -15.50
CA ASP A 64 3.05 4.24 -15.63
C ASP A 64 2.93 3.38 -14.35
N LEU A 65 1.68 3.06 -13.98
CA LEU A 65 1.37 2.01 -13.02
C LEU A 65 0.86 0.77 -13.76
N ALA A 66 1.62 -0.33 -13.71
CA ALA A 66 1.23 -1.61 -14.26
C ALA A 66 1.03 -2.65 -13.15
N GLN A 67 -0.15 -3.27 -13.10
CA GLN A 67 -0.47 -4.31 -12.13
C GLN A 67 -0.88 -5.59 -12.87
N LYS A 68 -0.17 -6.69 -12.61
CA LYS A 68 -0.48 -8.02 -13.15
C LYS A 68 -0.86 -8.95 -12.01
N ILE A 69 -2.09 -9.43 -12.03
CA ILE A 69 -2.65 -10.34 -11.02
C ILE A 69 -2.99 -11.66 -11.71
N THR A 70 -2.40 -12.77 -11.25
CA THR A 70 -2.69 -14.11 -11.78
C THR A 70 -3.99 -14.69 -11.20
N GLY A 71 -4.28 -14.36 -9.94
CA GLY A 71 -5.52 -14.74 -9.25
C GLY A 71 -6.64 -13.73 -9.54
N ALA A 72 -7.38 -13.36 -8.51
CA ALA A 72 -8.47 -12.40 -8.61
C ALA A 72 -8.07 -11.02 -8.07
N LEU A 73 -8.67 -9.98 -8.63
CA LEU A 73 -8.61 -8.59 -8.14
C LEU A 73 -9.97 -8.25 -7.52
N GLY A 74 -9.98 -8.00 -6.21
CA GLY A 74 -11.17 -7.57 -5.47
C GLY A 74 -11.00 -6.15 -4.93
N ILE A 75 -12.05 -5.33 -5.06
CA ILE A 75 -12.10 -3.97 -4.51
C ILE A 75 -13.46 -3.82 -3.82
N SER A 76 -13.45 -3.55 -2.50
CA SER A 76 -14.64 -3.24 -1.72
C SER A 76 -14.49 -1.84 -1.15
N VAL A 77 -15.41 -0.94 -1.50
CA VAL A 77 -15.43 0.44 -1.04
C VAL A 77 -16.81 0.71 -0.45
N GLN A 78 -16.85 1.29 0.75
CA GLN A 78 -18.11 1.66 1.39
C GLN A 78 -18.73 2.91 0.77
N GLY A 79 -17.88 3.86 0.34
CA GLY A 79 -18.28 5.04 -0.43
C GLY A 79 -18.09 4.86 -1.93
N ASP A 80 -17.78 5.96 -2.62
CA ASP A 80 -17.72 5.99 -4.08
C ASP A 80 -16.43 5.37 -4.65
N VAL A 81 -16.57 4.76 -5.83
CA VAL A 81 -15.45 4.38 -6.69
C VAL A 81 -15.42 5.32 -7.89
N VAL A 82 -14.43 6.20 -7.95
CA VAL A 82 -14.26 7.15 -9.05
C VAL A 82 -13.03 6.76 -9.88
N LEU A 83 -13.27 6.47 -11.17
CA LEU A 83 -12.23 6.22 -12.16
C LEU A 83 -12.33 7.28 -13.25
N GLN A 84 -11.29 8.10 -13.38
CA GLN A 84 -11.21 9.14 -14.40
C GLN A 84 -10.03 8.86 -15.33
N SER A 85 -10.26 9.05 -16.62
CA SER A 85 -9.23 9.08 -17.64
C SER A 85 -9.53 10.21 -18.60
N ASP A 86 -8.51 10.97 -18.98
CA ASP A 86 -8.66 12.04 -19.96
C ASP A 86 -8.76 11.52 -21.40
N SER A 87 -8.53 10.21 -21.61
CA SER A 87 -8.55 9.57 -22.92
C SER A 87 -9.60 8.48 -23.00
N LYS A 88 -9.46 7.41 -22.21
CA LYS A 88 -10.27 6.20 -22.38
C LYS A 88 -10.25 5.31 -21.14
N ILE A 89 -11.41 4.74 -20.80
CA ILE A 89 -11.52 3.62 -19.85
C ILE A 89 -11.93 2.38 -20.66
N SER A 90 -11.22 1.26 -20.46
CA SER A 90 -11.46 0.01 -21.21
C SER A 90 -11.53 -1.17 -20.26
N LEU A 91 -12.64 -1.90 -20.32
CA LEU A 91 -12.87 -3.13 -19.57
C LEU A 91 -13.12 -4.27 -20.56
N ARG A 92 -12.37 -5.38 -20.46
CA ARG A 92 -12.44 -6.47 -21.44
C ARG A 92 -12.40 -7.83 -20.77
N VAL A 93 -13.24 -8.75 -21.25
CA VAL A 93 -13.26 -10.16 -20.88
C VAL A 93 -13.44 -10.99 -22.15
N GLY A 94 -12.40 -11.74 -22.55
CA GLY A 94 -12.41 -12.50 -23.81
C GLY A 94 -12.75 -11.62 -25.02
N GLY A 95 -13.85 -11.94 -25.70
CA GLY A 95 -14.40 -11.18 -26.83
C GLY A 95 -15.35 -10.03 -26.47
N SER A 96 -15.74 -9.91 -25.20
CA SER A 96 -16.67 -8.87 -24.70
C SER A 96 -15.90 -7.69 -24.11
N PHE A 97 -16.44 -6.47 -24.26
CA PHE A 97 -15.84 -5.26 -23.70
C PHE A 97 -16.84 -4.12 -23.45
N VAL A 98 -16.40 -3.19 -22.61
CA VAL A 98 -16.96 -1.85 -22.44
C VAL A 98 -15.82 -0.85 -22.62
N VAL A 99 -16.04 0.17 -23.44
CA VAL A 99 -15.07 1.26 -23.65
C VAL A 99 -15.78 2.59 -23.49
N ILE A 100 -15.28 3.43 -22.59
CA ILE A 100 -15.72 4.81 -22.38
C ILE A 100 -14.67 5.73 -23.02
N HIS A 101 -15.11 6.63 -23.90
CA HIS A 101 -14.25 7.57 -24.62
C HIS A 101 -14.99 8.90 -24.87
N SER A 102 -14.32 9.89 -25.46
CA SER A 102 -14.87 11.23 -25.69
C SER A 102 -16.14 11.29 -26.56
N GLY A 103 -16.41 10.24 -27.34
CA GLY A 103 -17.58 10.15 -28.23
C GLY A 103 -18.78 9.42 -27.61
N GLY A 104 -18.62 8.77 -26.46
CA GLY A 104 -19.67 7.96 -25.84
C GLY A 104 -19.17 6.68 -25.17
N VAL A 105 -20.05 5.68 -25.13
CA VAL A 105 -19.79 4.37 -24.52
C VAL A 105 -20.07 3.26 -25.54
N ASP A 106 -19.04 2.50 -25.88
CA ASP A 106 -19.15 1.30 -26.71
C ASP A 106 -19.31 0.06 -25.83
N ILE A 107 -20.33 -0.76 -26.10
CA ILE A 107 -20.59 -2.02 -25.40
C ILE A 107 -20.73 -3.14 -26.43
N LYS A 108 -19.90 -4.18 -26.31
CA LYS A 108 -19.95 -5.37 -27.17
C LYS A 108 -19.88 -6.65 -26.35
N GLY A 109 -20.74 -7.60 -26.68
CA GLY A 109 -20.71 -8.97 -26.16
C GLY A 109 -21.73 -9.86 -26.88
N ALA A 110 -21.62 -11.17 -26.73
CA ALA A 110 -22.58 -12.12 -27.34
C ALA A 110 -24.01 -11.93 -26.79
N LYS A 111 -24.13 -11.51 -25.53
CA LYS A 111 -25.39 -11.15 -24.88
C LYS A 111 -25.16 -9.93 -24.00
N ILE A 112 -26.03 -8.92 -24.12
CA ILE A 112 -26.06 -7.74 -23.25
C ILE A 112 -27.41 -7.76 -22.53
N ASN A 113 -27.39 -8.01 -21.22
CA ASN A 113 -28.58 -7.90 -20.39
C ASN A 113 -28.66 -6.46 -19.86
N LEU A 114 -29.65 -5.70 -20.30
CA LEU A 114 -29.99 -4.40 -19.71
C LEU A 114 -31.26 -4.59 -18.88
N ASN A 115 -31.20 -4.25 -17.59
CA ASN A 115 -32.32 -4.40 -16.65
C ASN A 115 -32.82 -5.86 -16.47
N GLY A 116 -32.02 -6.86 -16.84
CA GLY A 116 -32.27 -8.28 -16.63
C GLY A 116 -31.17 -8.92 -15.77
N GLY A 117 -31.45 -10.07 -15.16
CA GLY A 117 -30.60 -10.66 -14.10
C GLY A 117 -29.15 -11.04 -14.46
N GLY A 118 -28.46 -11.59 -13.46
CA GLY A 118 -27.08 -12.11 -13.51
C GLY A 118 -26.65 -12.58 -12.12
N SER A 119 -25.44 -13.15 -12.01
CA SER A 119 -24.84 -13.53 -10.72
C SER A 119 -23.55 -12.74 -10.54
N PRO A 120 -23.49 -11.73 -9.64
CA PRO A 120 -22.26 -11.01 -9.36
C PRO A 120 -21.21 -11.94 -8.74
N GLY A 121 -19.94 -11.70 -9.02
CA GLY A 121 -18.84 -12.41 -8.35
C GLY A 121 -18.71 -11.96 -6.89
N GLU A 122 -18.16 -12.84 -6.04
CA GLU A 122 -17.82 -12.49 -4.67
C GLU A 122 -16.54 -11.63 -4.61
N VAL A 123 -16.55 -10.64 -3.72
CA VAL A 123 -15.35 -9.83 -3.45
C VAL A 123 -14.45 -10.58 -2.47
N ILE A 124 -13.20 -10.80 -2.85
CA ILE A 124 -12.20 -11.39 -1.95
C ILE A 124 -11.69 -10.31 -1.00
N LEU A 125 -11.74 -10.57 0.31
CA LEU A 125 -11.23 -9.68 1.34
C LEU A 125 -9.80 -10.07 1.75
N PRO A 126 -8.89 -9.10 1.95
CA PRO A 126 -7.55 -9.39 2.44
C PRO A 126 -7.58 -9.86 3.89
N MET A 127 -6.66 -10.77 4.23
CA MET A 127 -6.39 -11.13 5.64
C MET A 127 -5.88 -9.89 6.39
N ARG A 128 -6.17 -9.79 7.69
CA ARG A 128 -5.60 -8.72 8.54
C ARG A 128 -4.18 -9.09 8.96
N PRO A 129 -3.21 -8.15 8.94
CA PRO A 129 -1.86 -8.43 9.37
C PRO A 129 -1.81 -8.64 10.89
N VAL A 130 -0.84 -9.43 11.36
CA VAL A 130 -0.49 -9.51 12.78
C VAL A 130 0.34 -8.27 13.13
N ILE A 131 -0.14 -7.44 14.05
CA ILE A 131 0.49 -6.15 14.39
C ILE A 131 1.19 -6.28 15.75
N LEU A 132 2.47 -5.90 15.80
CA LEU A 132 3.20 -5.78 17.05
C LEU A 132 2.75 -4.53 17.82
N LYS A 133 2.56 -4.65 19.13
CA LYS A 133 2.18 -3.51 19.97
C LYS A 133 3.34 -2.50 20.04
N ALA A 134 3.06 -1.24 19.72
CA ALA A 134 4.06 -0.18 19.81
C ALA A 134 4.50 0.05 21.26
N ALA A 135 5.82 0.05 21.51
CA ALA A 135 6.37 0.24 22.85
C ALA A 135 6.06 1.62 23.46
N ALA A 136 5.74 2.63 22.65
CA ALA A 136 5.38 3.96 23.15
C ALA A 136 3.99 4.01 23.83
N GLY A 137 3.18 2.96 23.73
CA GLY A 137 1.93 2.83 24.48
C GLY A 137 2.14 2.49 25.97
N SER A 138 3.33 2.03 26.37
CA SER A 138 3.76 2.14 27.77
C SER A 138 4.46 3.48 27.90
N GLY A 139 3.78 4.47 28.47
CA GLY A 139 4.29 5.82 28.64
C GLY A 139 5.73 5.81 29.15
N SER A 140 6.68 6.08 28.26
CA SER A 140 8.01 6.44 28.68
C SER A 140 7.95 7.89 29.14
N MET A 141 8.51 8.14 30.32
CA MET A 141 8.62 9.45 30.99
C MET A 141 9.51 10.45 30.22
N PHE A 142 9.35 10.57 28.91
CA PHE A 142 10.39 11.09 28.00
C PHE A 142 10.05 12.46 27.40
N VAL A 143 9.29 13.28 28.13
CA VAL A 143 9.14 14.72 27.82
C VAL A 143 9.45 15.60 29.04
N ALA A 144 9.83 15.04 30.20
CA ALA A 144 10.01 15.82 31.43
C ALA A 144 11.39 16.48 31.63
N HIS A 145 12.41 16.18 30.80
CA HIS A 145 13.75 16.73 30.98
C HIS A 145 14.41 17.20 29.68
N CYS A 146 13.74 18.06 28.92
CA CYS A 146 14.47 19.11 28.21
C CYS A 146 14.61 20.29 29.19
N PRO A 147 15.81 20.58 29.74
CA PRO A 147 16.02 21.87 30.34
C PRO A 147 15.91 22.89 29.21
N LYS A 148 14.89 23.75 29.27
CA LYS A 148 14.92 25.00 28.51
C LYS A 148 16.12 25.76 29.05
N GLU A 149 17.09 26.03 28.19
CA GLU A 149 18.10 27.05 28.46
C GLU A 149 17.36 28.36 28.77
N GLU A 150 17.48 28.84 30.00
CA GLU A 150 17.12 30.20 30.39
C GLU A 150 18.41 31.01 30.48
N GLN A 151 18.47 32.05 29.63
CA GLN A 151 19.34 33.24 29.62
C GLN A 151 20.84 33.08 29.40
#